data_AF-A0AAU3IXJ9-F1
#
_entry.id   AF-A0AAU3IXJ9-F1
#
_cell.length_a   1.000
_cell.length_b   1.000
_cell.length_c   1.000
_cell.angle_alpha   90.00
_cell.angle_beta   90.00
_cell.angle_gamma   90.00
#
_symmetry.space_group_name_H-M   'P 1'
#
loop_
_entity.id
_entity.type
_entity.pdbx_description
1 polymer ?
#
loop_
_entity_poly.entity_id
_entity_poly.type
_entity_poly.pdbx_seq_one_letter_code
_entity_poly.pdbx_strand_id
1 'polypeptide(L)' 'MVRRIGKSAAELNCTGNDDGCPDIWELDNGDIAVIGRDLTRSYESRLPESVVIAEDEKLVIIPRVMLIAAKADLPDA' A
#
# COMPACT_ATOMS: atom_id res chain seq x y z
N MET A 1 4.12 -14.23 -3.50
CA MET A 1 4.74 -12.98 -4.00
C MET A 1 5.52 -13.30 -5.25
N VAL A 2 5.14 -12.71 -6.39
CA VAL A 2 5.77 -12.93 -7.70
C VAL A 2 6.84 -11.89 -7.95
N ARG A 3 6.46 -10.61 -7.90
CA ARG A 3 7.36 -9.47 -8.14
C ARG A 3 6.92 -8.26 -7.35
N ARG A 4 7.89 -7.39 -7.01
CA ARG A 4 7.63 -6.05 -6.48
C ARG A 4 7.09 -5.17 -7.60
N ILE A 5 6.13 -4.33 -7.28
CA ILE A 5 5.57 -3.31 -8.15
C ILE A 5 6.11 -1.95 -7.69
N GLY A 6 6.73 -1.20 -8.60
CA GLY A 6 7.41 0.06 -8.32
C GLY A 6 8.78 -0.12 -7.65
N LYS A 7 9.19 0.93 -6.97
CA LYS A 7 10.48 1.00 -6.26
C LYS A 7 10.31 0.67 -4.78
N SER A 8 11.36 0.15 -4.17
CA SER A 8 11.39 -0.06 -2.72
C SER A 8 11.28 1.24 -1.94
N ALA A 9 10.82 1.16 -0.69
CA ALA A 9 10.84 2.30 0.23
C ALA A 9 12.25 2.92 0.35
N ALA A 10 13.31 2.11 0.33
CA ALA A 10 14.70 2.58 0.40
C ALA A 10 15.08 3.42 -0.83
N GLU A 11 14.77 2.95 -2.03
CA GLU A 11 15.02 3.70 -3.28
C GLU A 11 14.26 5.03 -3.35
N LEU A 12 13.13 5.13 -2.63
CA LEU A 12 12.30 6.31 -2.58
C LEU A 12 12.52 7.17 -1.33
N ASN A 13 13.53 6.86 -0.51
CA ASN A 13 13.79 7.52 0.78
C ASN A 13 12.55 7.57 1.70
N CYS A 14 11.73 6.52 1.64
CA CYS A 14 10.49 6.33 2.39
C CYS A 14 10.62 5.30 3.51
N THR A 15 11.84 4.93 3.89
CA THR A 15 12.12 4.14 5.10
C THR A 15 11.77 5.00 6.31
N GLY A 16 10.58 4.79 6.88
CA GLY A 16 10.21 5.44 8.13
C GLY A 16 11.18 5.04 9.24
N ASN A 17 11.44 5.94 10.18
CA ASN A 17 12.35 5.76 11.31
C ASN A 17 11.86 4.70 12.34
N ASP A 18 10.86 3.90 12.01
CA ASP A 18 10.13 2.97 12.88
C ASP A 18 9.84 1.70 12.06
N ASP A 19 10.83 0.79 12.05
CA ASP A 19 10.94 -0.62 11.58
C ASP A 19 10.25 -1.13 10.29
N GLY A 20 9.21 -0.49 9.77
CA GLY A 20 8.45 -0.93 8.60
C GLY A 20 8.87 -0.21 7.32
N CYS A 21 9.31 -0.98 6.32
CA CYS A 21 9.42 -0.51 4.95
C CYS A 21 8.07 -0.77 4.24
N PRO A 22 7.27 0.26 3.90
CA PRO A 22 6.09 0.06 3.06
C PRO A 22 6.52 -0.55 1.72
N ASP A 23 5.67 -1.40 1.14
CA ASP A 23 6.01 -2.15 -0.07
C ASP A 23 4.74 -2.56 -0.84
N ILE A 24 4.88 -2.82 -2.15
CA ILE A 24 3.77 -3.18 -3.03
C ILE A 24 4.21 -4.39 -3.86
N TRP A 25 3.44 -5.48 -3.82
CA TRP A 25 3.78 -6.75 -4.47
C TRP A 25 2.62 -7.28 -5.30
N GLU A 26 2.94 -7.88 -6.43
CA GLU A 26 2.02 -8.74 -7.19
C GLU A 26 2.12 -10.18 -6.65
N LEU A 27 0.97 -10.82 -6.44
CA LEU A 27 0.83 -12.19 -5.99
C LEU A 27 0.67 -13.15 -7.18
N ASP A 28 0.81 -14.46 -6.94
CA ASP A 28 0.78 -15.48 -8.01
C ASP A 28 -0.58 -15.61 -8.68
N ASN A 29 -1.65 -15.23 -7.97
CA ASN A 29 -3.00 -15.16 -8.48
C ASN A 29 -3.32 -13.83 -9.22
N GLY A 30 -2.35 -12.91 -9.31
CA GLY A 30 -2.51 -11.58 -9.92
C GLY A 30 -3.01 -10.50 -8.97
N ASP A 31 -3.31 -10.81 -7.71
CA ASP A 31 -3.72 -9.81 -6.72
C ASP A 31 -2.53 -8.93 -6.29
N ILE A 32 -2.84 -7.75 -5.76
CA ILE A 32 -1.85 -6.80 -5.27
C ILE A 32 -1.84 -6.76 -3.75
N ALA A 33 -0.71 -7.13 -3.14
CA ALA A 33 -0.46 -6.95 -1.72
C ALA A 33 0.15 -5.58 -1.45
N VAL A 34 -0.43 -4.84 -0.50
CA VAL A 34 0.04 -3.52 -0.08
C VAL A 34 0.42 -3.57 1.39
N ILE A 35 1.68 -3.25 1.70
CA ILE A 35 2.21 -3.16 3.06
C ILE A 35 2.38 -1.68 3.40
N GLY A 36 1.71 -1.25 4.47
CA GLY A 36 1.73 0.13 4.93
C GLY A 36 1.43 0.25 6.41
N ARG A 37 1.28 1.48 6.90
CA ARG A 37 0.91 1.75 8.29
C ARG A 37 -0.58 1.52 8.47
N ASP A 38 -0.97 0.58 9.34
CA ASP A 38 -2.36 0.43 9.74
C ASP A 38 -2.84 1.68 10.49
N LEU A 39 -3.80 2.39 9.90
CA LEU A 39 -4.47 3.54 10.52
C LEU A 39 -5.99 3.37 10.53
N THR A 40 -6.49 2.13 10.47
CA THR A 40 -7.91 1.77 10.47
C THR A 40 -8.68 2.56 11.53
N ARG A 41 -8.24 2.50 12.79
CA ARG A 41 -8.91 3.19 13.90
C ARG A 41 -8.87 4.72 13.82
N SER A 42 -7.86 5.28 13.15
CA SER A 42 -7.71 6.73 13.03
C SER A 42 -8.59 7.31 11.92
N TYR A 43 -8.97 6.49 10.94
CA TYR A 43 -9.73 6.92 9.77
C TYR A 43 -11.15 6.35 9.69
N GLU A 44 -11.50 5.32 10.45
CA GLU A 44 -12.84 4.69 10.42
C GLU A 44 -13.99 5.71 10.45
N SER A 45 -13.90 6.74 11.29
CA SER A 45 -14.94 7.78 11.46
C SER A 45 -14.86 8.91 10.43
N ARG A 46 -13.87 8.88 9.55
CA ARG A 46 -13.62 9.90 8.51
C ARG A 46 -13.87 9.36 7.11
N LEU A 47 -14.24 8.09 6.99
CA LEU A 47 -14.53 7.47 5.71
C LEU A 47 -15.84 8.02 5.13
N PRO A 48 -15.92 8.14 3.79
CA PRO A 48 -17.19 8.41 3.11
C PRO A 48 -18.23 7.33 3.47
N GLU A 49 -19.51 7.68 3.47
CA GLU A 49 -20.60 6.76 3.81
C GLU A 49 -20.66 5.51 2.92
N SER A 50 -20.10 5.56 1.72
CA SER A 50 -20.05 4.44 0.77
C SER A 50 -18.92 3.44 1.04
N VAL A 51 -18.04 3.71 2.01
CA VAL A 51 -16.86 2.88 2.30
C VAL A 51 -17.03 2.21 3.65
N VAL A 52 -16.99 0.89 3.67
CA VAL A 52 -17.05 0.06 4.88
C VAL A 52 -15.78 -0.77 4.94
N ILE A 53 -15.23 -0.93 6.14
CA ILE A 53 -14.12 -1.85 6.42
C ILE A 53 -14.72 -3.07 7.13
N ALA A 54 -14.66 -4.24 6.50
CA ALA A 54 -15.10 -5.51 7.09
C ALA A 54 -14.17 -5.96 8.23
N GLU A 55 -14.59 -6.98 8.99
CA GLU A 55 -13.83 -7.46 10.16
C GLU A 55 -12.42 -7.97 9.81
N ASP A 56 -12.24 -8.51 8.62
CA ASP A 56 -10.99 -9.03 8.08
C ASP A 56 -10.19 -8.01 7.25
N GLU A 57 -10.69 -6.77 7.13
CA GLU A 57 -10.03 -5.71 6.37
C GLU A 57 -9.27 -4.72 7.27
N LYS A 58 -8.25 -4.09 6.68
CA LYS A 58 -7.49 -3.01 7.31
C LYS A 58 -7.28 -1.87 6.33
N LEU A 59 -7.41 -0.65 6.84
CA LEU A 59 -7.00 0.55 6.12
C LEU A 59 -5.53 0.82 6.44
N VAL A 60 -4.69 0.58 5.44
CA VAL A 60 -3.25 0.85 5.49
C VAL A 60 -2.92 2.10 4.68
N ILE A 61 -1.96 2.88 5.17
CA ILE A 61 -1.44 4.06 4.48
C ILE A 61 -0.05 3.78 3.93
N ILE A 62 0.14 4.11 2.65
CA ILE A 62 1.44 4.13 1.97
C ILE A 62 1.81 5.55 1.51
N PRO A 63 3.10 5.90 1.42
CA PRO A 63 3.52 7.16 0.84
C PRO A 63 3.09 7.28 -0.63
N ARG A 64 2.54 8.44 -1.00
CA ARG A 64 2.10 8.73 -2.39
C ARG A 64 3.16 8.41 -3.44
N VAL A 65 4.44 8.68 -3.16
CA VAL A 65 5.55 8.45 -4.10
C VAL A 65 5.72 6.97 -4.45
N MET A 66 5.38 6.05 -3.54
CA MET A 66 5.42 4.61 -3.83
C MET A 66 4.35 4.22 -4.84
N LEU A 67 3.12 4.70 -4.65
CA LEU A 67 2.03 4.44 -5.59
C LEU A 67 2.31 5.04 -6.97
N ILE A 68 2.91 6.23 -7.03
CA ILE A 68 3.35 6.83 -8.29
C ILE A 68 4.43 6.00 -8.97
N ALA A 69 5.42 5.51 -8.21
CA ALA A 69 6.48 4.67 -8.74
C ALA A 69 5.94 3.33 -9.27
N ALA A 70 4.91 2.78 -8.62
CA ALA A 70 4.22 1.56 -9.04
C ALA A 70 3.48 1.70 -10.38
N LYS A 71 3.11 2.92 -10.80
CA LYS A 71 2.33 3.13 -12.03
C LYS A 71 2.99 2.49 -13.25
N ALA A 72 4.31 2.61 -13.40
CA ALA A 72 5.06 2.11 -14.56
C ALA A 72 4.99 0.57 -14.74
N ASP A 73 4.66 -0.16 -13.67
CA ASP A 73 4.62 -1.62 -13.66
C ASP A 73 3.18 -2.19 -13.79
N LEU A 74 2.17 -1.31 -13.81
CA LEU A 74 0.76 -1.66 -13.96
C LEU A 74 0.31 -1.56 -15.42
N PRO A 75 -0.69 -2.35 -15.86
CA PRO A 75 -1.26 -2.21 -17.19
C PRO A 75 -1.85 -0.80 -17.39
N ASP A 76 -1.74 -0.27 -18.61
CA ASP A 76 -2.17 1.09 -19.02
C ASP A 76 -1.36 2.26 -18.40
N ALA A 77 -0.11 2.01 -17.98
CA ALA A 77 0.83 3.02 -17.47
C ALA A 77 1.16 4.17 -18.43
#